data_AF-A0A971JSP0-F1
#
_entry.id   AF-A0A971JSP0-F1
#
_cell.length_a   1.000
_cell.length_b   1.000
_cell.length_c   1.000
_cell.angle_alpha   90.00
_cell.angle_beta   90.00
_cell.angle_gamma   90.00
#
_symmetry.space_group_name_H-M   'P 1'
#
loop_
_entity.id
_entity.type
_entity.pdbx_description
1 polymer ?
#
loop_
_entity_poly.entity_id
_entity_poly.type
_entity_poly.pdbx_seq_one_letter_code
_entity_poly.pdbx_strand_id
1 'polypeptide(L)'
;MMDITTLGNQRIDQKTFEQLLKHIKLKVTEEYAFPPEIITCGGATIATLGNFSASVGKPKSKKTFNVSAIVAAAISGKEILGYKAHLPEDKKKILYIDTEQSKYHCHKVLERILKLANLPLNKESGLIDFFVLREYTPEQRRDIITLALRGDSRYGLVVIDGVRDLLRDINNPSEALDIINDLMRWSS
;
A
#
# COMPACT_ATOMS: atom_id res chain seq x y z
N MET A 1 16.89 -34.90 -25.25
CA MET A 1 17.43 -33.59 -24.83
C MET A 1 16.26 -32.88 -24.17
N MET A 2 16.25 -32.69 -22.84
CA MET A 2 15.15 -31.95 -22.20
C MET A 2 15.30 -30.49 -22.61
N ASP A 3 14.28 -29.92 -23.26
CA ASP A 3 14.25 -28.49 -23.59
C ASP A 3 14.21 -27.68 -22.29
N ILE A 4 15.38 -27.17 -21.90
CA ILE A 4 15.54 -26.35 -20.71
C ILE A 4 15.08 -24.94 -21.07
N THR A 5 13.96 -24.52 -20.48
CA THR A 5 13.50 -23.13 -20.57
C THR A 5 13.88 -22.39 -19.30
N THR A 6 14.31 -21.14 -19.42
CA THR A 6 14.63 -20.28 -18.26
C THR A 6 13.53 -19.25 -18.04
N LEU A 7 13.05 -19.13 -16.80
CA LEU A 7 12.15 -18.05 -16.35
C LEU A 7 12.95 -17.12 -15.43
N GLY A 8 13.27 -15.93 -15.92
CA GLY A 8 14.30 -15.10 -15.29
C GLY A 8 15.63 -15.85 -15.24
N ASN A 9 16.23 -15.94 -14.04
CA ASN A 9 17.49 -16.66 -13.81
C ASN A 9 17.31 -18.12 -13.35
N GLN A 10 16.08 -18.63 -13.30
CA GLN A 10 15.79 -19.98 -12.84
C GLN A 10 15.50 -20.92 -14.02
N ARG A 11 16.11 -22.12 -13.98
CA ARG A 11 15.80 -23.19 -14.92
C ARG A 11 14.48 -23.84 -14.52
N ILE A 12 13.56 -23.97 -15.46
CA ILE A 12 12.28 -24.66 -15.27
C ILE A 12 12.13 -25.77 -16.30
N ASP A 13 11.43 -26.84 -15.91
CA ASP A 13 11.10 -27.92 -16.84
C ASP A 13 9.87 -27.58 -17.69
N GLN A 14 9.68 -28.34 -18.76
CA GLN A 14 8.58 -28.18 -19.71
C GLN A 14 7.21 -28.24 -19.04
N LYS A 15 7.04 -29.11 -18.04
CA LYS A 15 5.76 -29.29 -17.33
C LYS A 15 5.41 -28.03 -16.52
N THR A 16 6.38 -27.47 -15.82
CA THR A 16 6.25 -26.23 -15.04
C THR A 16 5.93 -25.07 -15.97
N PHE A 17 6.60 -25.00 -17.12
CA PHE A 17 6.33 -23.98 -18.13
C PHE A 17 4.89 -24.06 -18.66
N GLU A 18 4.40 -25.26 -19.00
CA GLU A 18 3.03 -25.46 -19.46
C GLU A 18 1.98 -25.13 -18.39
N GLN A 19 2.26 -25.45 -17.12
CA GLN A 19 1.39 -25.08 -16.01
C GLN A 19 1.34 -23.56 -15.82
N LEU A 20 2.48 -22.89 -15.90
CA LEU A 20 2.55 -21.43 -15.85
C LEU A 20 1.72 -20.80 -16.97
N LEU A 21 1.90 -21.25 -18.22
CA LEU A 21 1.13 -20.74 -19.35
C LEU A 21 -0.37 -20.93 -19.17
N LYS A 22 -0.81 -22.05 -18.60
CA LYS A 22 -2.23 -22.28 -18.28
C LYS A 22 -2.74 -21.33 -17.19
N HIS A 23 -1.91 -20.99 -16.22
CA HIS A 23 -2.28 -20.12 -15.10
C HIS A 23 -2.36 -18.64 -15.50
N ILE A 24 -1.43 -18.15 -16.34
CA ILE A 24 -1.40 -16.73 -16.75
C ILE A 24 -2.34 -16.42 -17.93
N LYS A 25 -2.85 -17.44 -18.63
CA LYS A 25 -3.70 -17.25 -19.80
C LYS A 25 -5.12 -16.90 -19.39
N LEU A 26 -5.48 -15.63 -19.60
CA LEU A 26 -6.84 -15.16 -19.50
C LEU A 26 -7.74 -15.84 -20.54
N LYS A 27 -8.94 -16.25 -20.14
CA LYS A 27 -9.94 -16.84 -21.01
C LYS A 27 -11.21 -16.00 -20.99
N VAL A 28 -11.70 -15.64 -22.16
CA VAL A 28 -12.95 -14.87 -22.31
C VAL A 28 -14.17 -15.64 -21.77
N THR A 29 -14.07 -16.96 -21.63
CA THR A 29 -15.12 -17.83 -21.09
C THR A 29 -15.09 -17.97 -19.56
N GLU A 30 -14.12 -17.38 -18.88
CA GLU A 30 -14.03 -17.39 -17.42
C GLU A 30 -14.64 -16.10 -16.84
N GLU A 31 -15.34 -16.23 -15.71
CA GLU A 31 -15.80 -15.08 -14.94
C GLU A 31 -14.71 -14.67 -13.95
N TYR A 32 -14.29 -13.41 -14.01
CA TYR A 32 -13.34 -12.82 -13.08
C TYR A 32 -14.08 -11.87 -12.14
N ALA A 33 -13.94 -12.08 -10.84
CA ALA A 33 -14.52 -11.18 -9.85
C ALA A 33 -13.89 -9.79 -9.97
N PHE A 34 -14.72 -8.73 -9.93
CA PHE A 34 -14.20 -7.38 -9.80
C PHE A 34 -13.43 -7.26 -8.48
N PRO A 35 -12.22 -6.67 -8.47
CA PRO A 35 -11.45 -6.52 -7.24
C PRO A 35 -12.28 -5.78 -6.18
N PRO A 36 -12.29 -6.22 -4.91
CA PRO A 36 -13.06 -5.57 -3.86
C PRO A 36 -12.76 -4.07 -3.79
N GLU A 37 -13.80 -3.25 -3.94
CA GLU A 37 -13.70 -1.80 -3.77
C GLU A 37 -13.48 -1.48 -2.30
N ILE A 38 -12.29 -0.99 -1.97
CA ILE A 38 -11.92 -0.77 -0.58
C ILE A 38 -12.17 0.67 -0.15
N ILE A 39 -12.12 1.64 -1.07
CA ILE A 39 -12.32 3.05 -0.76
C ILE A 39 -13.10 3.74 -1.88
N THR A 40 -14.14 4.48 -1.50
CA THR A 40 -14.93 5.33 -2.41
C THR A 40 -15.03 6.75 -1.88
N CYS A 41 -15.21 7.72 -2.78
CA CYS A 41 -15.47 9.11 -2.45
C CYS A 41 -16.58 9.66 -3.34
N GLY A 42 -17.68 10.14 -2.75
CA GLY A 42 -18.81 10.66 -3.52
C GLY A 42 -19.42 9.65 -4.51
N GLY A 43 -19.32 8.34 -4.21
CA GLY A 43 -19.80 7.26 -5.08
C GLY A 43 -18.79 6.80 -6.15
N ALA A 44 -17.64 7.46 -6.29
CA ALA A 44 -16.57 7.02 -7.18
C ALA A 44 -15.56 6.15 -6.45
N THR A 45 -15.16 5.03 -7.05
CA THR A 45 -14.11 4.14 -6.54
C THR A 45 -12.76 4.79 -6.71
N ILE A 46 -12.02 4.94 -5.60
CA ILE A 46 -10.68 5.55 -5.60
C ILE A 46 -9.57 4.55 -5.32
N ALA A 47 -9.90 3.41 -4.71
CA ALA A 47 -8.97 2.32 -4.47
C ALA A 47 -9.68 0.96 -4.43
N THR A 48 -9.03 -0.05 -4.99
CA THR A 48 -9.42 -1.46 -4.93
C THR A 48 -8.33 -2.28 -4.27
N LEU A 49 -8.70 -3.40 -3.65
CA LEU A 49 -7.72 -4.33 -3.09
C LEU A 49 -6.82 -4.88 -4.21
N GLY A 50 -5.54 -5.08 -3.93
CA GLY A 50 -4.59 -5.59 -4.93
C GLY A 50 -3.85 -4.50 -5.74
N ASN A 51 -4.29 -3.24 -5.61
CA ASN A 51 -3.79 -2.13 -6.44
C ASN A 51 -3.17 -1.02 -5.59
N PHE A 52 -2.28 -0.25 -6.20
CA PHE A 52 -1.77 0.99 -5.61
C PHE A 52 -2.40 2.21 -6.28
N SER A 53 -2.42 3.33 -5.56
CA SER A 53 -2.95 4.60 -6.06
C SER A 53 -2.05 5.73 -5.60
N ALA A 54 -2.01 6.82 -6.36
CA ALA A 54 -1.16 7.97 -6.08
C ALA A 54 -1.99 9.21 -5.75
N SER A 55 -1.75 9.80 -4.58
CA SER A 55 -2.32 11.09 -4.18
C SER A 55 -1.33 12.20 -4.53
N VAL A 56 -1.56 12.88 -5.67
CA VAL A 56 -0.66 13.92 -6.19
C VAL A 56 -1.18 15.33 -5.90
N GLY A 57 -0.26 16.27 -5.72
CA GLY A 57 -0.60 17.65 -5.44
C GLY A 57 0.63 18.47 -5.05
N LYS A 58 0.54 19.80 -5.17
CA LYS A 58 1.63 20.71 -4.83
C LYS A 58 2.07 20.56 -3.36
N PRO A 59 3.32 20.92 -3.01
CA PRO A 59 3.69 21.05 -1.61
C PRO A 59 2.69 21.91 -0.84
N LYS A 60 2.38 21.54 0.41
CA LYS A 60 1.39 22.23 1.27
C LYS A 60 -0.05 22.24 0.75
N SER A 61 -0.40 21.44 -0.27
CA SER A 61 -1.78 21.30 -0.79
C SER A 61 -2.70 20.44 0.09
N LYS A 62 -2.33 20.21 1.36
CA LYS A 62 -3.11 19.41 2.32
C LYS A 62 -3.22 17.91 1.97
N LYS A 63 -2.27 17.33 1.22
CA LYS A 63 -2.25 15.89 0.89
C LYS A 63 -2.34 15.00 2.14
N THR A 64 -1.48 15.20 3.12
CA THR A 64 -1.50 14.47 4.40
C THR A 64 -2.83 14.60 5.14
N PHE A 65 -3.51 15.75 5.05
CA PHE A 65 -4.85 15.90 5.63
C PHE A 65 -5.89 15.06 4.88
N ASN A 66 -5.85 15.06 3.55
CA ASN A 66 -6.73 14.21 2.72
C ASN A 66 -6.50 12.72 3.01
N VAL A 67 -5.23 12.30 3.09
CA VAL A 67 -4.85 10.93 3.45
C VAL A 67 -5.29 10.59 4.88
N SER A 68 -5.21 11.53 5.83
CA SER A 68 -5.73 11.33 7.20
C SER A 68 -7.23 10.99 7.19
N ALA A 69 -8.01 11.62 6.31
CA ALA A 69 -9.45 11.35 6.20
C ALA A 69 -9.74 9.97 5.63
N ILE A 70 -9.00 9.57 4.58
CA ILE A 70 -9.08 8.23 3.99
C ILE A 70 -8.76 7.16 5.03
N VAL A 71 -7.67 7.33 5.77
CA VAL A 71 -7.26 6.39 6.82
C VAL A 71 -8.29 6.35 7.93
N ALA A 72 -8.81 7.50 8.38
CA ALA A 72 -9.85 7.54 9.39
C ALA A 72 -11.14 6.81 8.96
N ALA A 73 -11.55 6.95 7.68
CA ALA A 73 -12.67 6.18 7.12
C ALA A 73 -12.39 4.67 7.18
N ALA A 74 -11.19 4.26 6.77
CA ALA A 74 -10.79 2.84 6.75
C ALA A 74 -10.73 2.21 8.14
N ILE A 75 -10.21 2.92 9.15
CA ILE A 75 -10.16 2.40 10.53
C ILE A 75 -11.57 2.33 11.14
N SER A 76 -12.38 3.36 10.92
CA SER A 76 -13.70 3.47 11.58
C SER A 76 -14.79 2.64 10.90
N GLY A 77 -14.64 2.30 9.63
CA GLY A 77 -15.71 1.75 8.80
C GLY A 77 -16.86 2.74 8.57
N LYS A 78 -16.64 4.03 8.82
CA LYS A 78 -17.65 5.10 8.70
C LYS A 78 -17.27 6.04 7.56
N GLU A 79 -18.26 6.82 7.13
CA GLU A 79 -18.02 7.90 6.18
C GLU A 79 -17.31 9.07 6.88
N ILE A 80 -16.11 9.42 6.41
CA ILE A 80 -15.31 10.54 6.92
C ILE A 80 -14.98 11.49 5.76
N LEU A 81 -15.48 12.73 5.84
CA LEU A 81 -15.25 13.77 4.83
C LEU A 81 -15.53 13.30 3.38
N GLY A 82 -16.59 12.51 3.19
CA GLY A 82 -17.00 11.96 1.90
C GLY A 82 -16.31 10.65 1.50
N TYR A 83 -15.29 10.21 2.25
CA TYR A 83 -14.64 8.92 2.05
C TYR A 83 -15.37 7.82 2.80
N LYS A 84 -15.67 6.71 2.12
CA LYS A 84 -16.12 5.45 2.72
C LYS A 84 -15.09 4.39 2.44
N ALA A 85 -14.79 3.56 3.43
CA ALA A 85 -13.84 2.48 3.25
C ALA A 85 -14.30 1.20 3.95
N HIS A 86 -14.13 0.08 3.27
CA HIS A 86 -14.51 -1.26 3.74
C HIS A 86 -13.37 -2.22 3.43
N LEU A 87 -12.52 -2.47 4.44
CA LEU A 87 -11.44 -3.44 4.33
C LEU A 87 -11.94 -4.87 4.59
N PRO A 88 -11.37 -5.90 3.95
CA PRO A 88 -11.70 -7.29 4.23
C PRO A 88 -11.47 -7.65 5.70
N GLU A 89 -12.22 -8.63 6.21
CA GLU A 89 -12.21 -9.00 7.63
C GLU A 89 -10.83 -9.45 8.14
N ASP A 90 -10.09 -10.15 7.29
CA ASP A 90 -8.73 -10.62 7.55
C ASP A 90 -7.66 -9.55 7.28
N LYS A 91 -8.03 -8.40 6.73
CA LYS A 91 -7.14 -7.32 6.29
C LYS A 91 -7.52 -5.94 6.83
N LYS A 92 -8.02 -5.85 8.07
CA LYS A 92 -8.48 -4.58 8.67
C LYS A 92 -7.38 -3.63 9.14
N LYS A 93 -6.12 -4.08 9.20
CA LYS A 93 -5.03 -3.27 9.75
C LYS A 93 -4.51 -2.29 8.70
N ILE A 94 -4.04 -1.15 9.16
CA ILE A 94 -3.45 -0.10 8.32
C ILE A 94 -1.98 0.07 8.69
N LEU A 95 -1.14 0.17 7.67
CA LEU A 95 0.25 0.57 7.82
C LEU A 95 0.39 1.99 7.28
N TYR A 96 0.69 2.96 8.16
CA TYR A 96 1.02 4.32 7.75
C TYR A 96 2.52 4.53 7.88
N ILE A 97 3.17 4.95 6.80
CA ILE A 97 4.61 5.23 6.75
C ILE A 97 4.79 6.69 6.38
N ASP A 98 5.46 7.45 7.24
CA ASP A 98 5.88 8.83 6.96
C ASP A 98 7.40 8.89 6.82
N THR A 99 7.88 9.41 5.69
CA THR A 99 9.32 9.54 5.40
C THR A 99 9.84 10.98 5.51
N GLU A 100 8.95 11.96 5.67
CA GLU A 100 9.26 13.39 5.52
C GLU A 100 9.35 14.12 6.88
N GLN A 101 8.55 13.68 7.86
CA GLN A 101 8.25 14.46 9.06
C GLN A 101 8.96 13.94 10.31
N SER A 102 9.08 14.80 11.33
CA SER A 102 9.59 14.41 12.65
C SER A 102 8.52 13.63 13.43
N LYS A 103 8.96 12.92 14.48
CA LYS A 103 8.05 12.16 15.36
C LYS A 103 6.92 13.03 15.95
N TYR A 104 7.20 14.27 16.31
CA TYR A 104 6.19 15.19 16.84
C TYR A 104 5.07 15.48 15.82
N HIS A 105 5.43 15.74 14.56
CA HIS A 105 4.45 16.02 13.53
C HIS A 105 3.67 14.76 13.13
N CYS A 106 4.35 13.61 13.04
CA CYS A 106 3.71 12.31 12.83
C CYS A 106 2.69 12.01 13.93
N HIS A 107 3.03 12.25 15.21
CA HIS A 107 2.11 12.11 16.33
C HIS A 107 0.86 12.98 16.17
N LYS A 108 1.01 14.22 15.68
CA LYS A 108 -0.14 15.09 15.37
C LYS A 108 -0.99 14.59 14.20
N VAL A 109 -0.38 13.90 13.24
CA VAL A 109 -1.12 13.23 12.15
C VAL A 109 -1.91 12.05 12.70
N LEU A 110 -1.28 11.18 13.48
CA LEU A 110 -1.94 10.04 14.11
C LEU A 110 -3.09 10.49 15.03
N GLU A 111 -2.86 11.47 15.92
CA GLU A 111 -3.93 12.07 16.74
C GLU A 111 -5.11 12.53 15.89
N ARG A 112 -4.86 13.15 14.74
CA ARG A 112 -5.92 13.64 13.85
C ARG A 112 -6.71 12.50 13.23
N ILE A 113 -6.03 11.46 12.76
CA ILE A 113 -6.66 10.25 12.22
C ILE A 113 -7.60 9.64 13.27
N LEU A 114 -7.11 9.44 14.49
CA LEU A 114 -7.90 8.87 15.59
C LEU A 114 -9.09 9.77 15.97
N LYS A 115 -8.89 11.10 16.04
CA LYS A 115 -9.98 12.07 16.27
C LYS A 115 -11.05 11.99 15.18
N LEU A 116 -10.66 11.96 13.91
CA LEU A 116 -11.58 11.83 12.78
C LEU A 116 -12.34 10.49 12.83
N ALA A 117 -11.67 9.41 13.20
CA ALA A 117 -12.27 8.08 13.37
C ALA A 117 -13.13 7.94 14.64
N ASN A 118 -13.22 8.97 15.48
CA ASN A 118 -13.85 8.96 16.80
C ASN A 118 -13.31 7.83 17.71
N LEU A 119 -11.99 7.65 17.69
CA LEU A 119 -11.26 6.69 18.52
C LEU A 119 -10.59 7.37 19.73
N PRO A 120 -10.46 6.64 20.85
CA PRO A 120 -9.80 7.16 22.04
C PRO A 120 -8.31 7.42 21.80
N LEU A 121 -7.79 8.48 22.42
CA LEU A 121 -6.38 8.90 22.31
C LEU A 121 -5.53 8.47 23.51
N ASN A 122 -6.15 7.88 24.54
CA ASN A 122 -5.50 7.43 25.76
C ASN A 122 -5.14 5.94 25.73
N LYS A 123 -5.32 5.27 24.58
CA LYS A 123 -4.90 3.89 24.36
C LYS A 123 -4.50 3.70 22.91
N GLU A 124 -3.59 2.76 22.68
CA GLU A 124 -3.19 2.39 21.34
C GLU A 124 -4.32 1.65 20.60
N SER A 125 -4.39 1.87 19.29
CA SER A 125 -5.31 1.15 18.39
C SER A 125 -4.57 -0.01 17.74
N GLY A 126 -5.07 -1.23 17.89
CA GLY A 126 -4.52 -2.40 17.17
C GLY A 126 -4.79 -2.40 15.66
N LEU A 127 -5.49 -1.39 15.14
CA LEU A 127 -5.90 -1.27 13.74
C LEU A 127 -4.94 -0.41 12.90
N ILE A 128 -3.99 0.30 13.50
CA ILE A 128 -3.04 1.13 12.78
C ILE A 128 -1.64 1.04 13.38
N ASP A 129 -0.67 0.74 12.53
CA ASP A 129 0.75 0.91 12.84
C ASP A 129 1.27 2.14 12.08
N PHE A 130 1.88 3.09 12.79
CA PHE A 130 2.39 4.33 12.23
C PHE A 130 3.92 4.38 12.35
N PHE A 131 4.64 4.24 11.24
CA PHE A 131 6.10 4.21 11.18
C PHE A 131 6.66 5.55 10.71
N VAL A 132 7.62 6.07 11.47
CA VAL A 132 8.33 7.32 11.16
C VAL A 132 9.72 6.97 10.64
N LEU A 133 9.92 7.08 9.33
CA LEU A 133 11.12 6.59 8.66
C LEU A 133 12.03 7.70 8.10
N ARG A 134 11.81 8.96 8.52
CA ARG A 134 12.63 10.09 8.10
C ARG A 134 14.13 9.90 8.34
N GLU A 135 14.52 9.26 9.44
CA GLU A 135 15.93 9.08 9.84
C GLU A 135 16.65 7.94 9.10
N TYR A 136 15.93 7.17 8.28
CA TYR A 136 16.47 5.99 7.59
C TYR A 136 16.84 6.30 6.13
N THR A 137 17.78 5.53 5.57
CA THR A 137 18.13 5.64 4.15
C THR A 137 17.01 5.09 3.26
N PRO A 138 16.98 5.46 1.96
CA PRO A 138 16.01 4.90 1.00
C PRO A 138 15.95 3.36 0.98
N GLU A 139 17.10 2.68 1.08
CA GLU A 139 17.16 1.21 1.13
C GLU A 139 16.56 0.67 2.43
N GLN A 140 16.96 1.25 3.57
CA GLN A 140 16.42 0.86 4.86
C GLN A 140 14.91 1.06 4.93
N ARG A 141 14.39 2.14 4.34
CA ARG A 141 12.94 2.38 4.25
C ARG A 141 12.25 1.23 3.51
N ARG A 142 12.75 0.84 2.33
CA ARG A 142 12.20 -0.28 1.55
C ARG A 142 12.27 -1.62 2.29
N ASP A 143 13.39 -1.89 2.94
CA ASP A 143 13.57 -3.12 3.72
C ASP A 143 12.60 -3.18 4.89
N ILE A 144 12.46 -2.08 5.65
CA ILE A 144 11.51 -1.98 6.77
C ILE A 144 10.08 -2.20 6.29
N ILE A 145 9.67 -1.56 5.19
CA ILE A 145 8.32 -1.74 4.62
C ILE A 145 8.10 -3.19 4.22
N THR A 146 9.06 -3.79 3.50
CA THR A 146 8.98 -5.19 3.07
C THR A 146 8.88 -6.15 4.25
N LEU A 147 9.67 -5.94 5.31
CA LEU A 147 9.65 -6.77 6.51
C LEU A 147 8.33 -6.61 7.28
N ALA A 148 7.79 -5.40 7.36
CA ALA A 148 6.51 -5.14 8.01
C ALA A 148 5.37 -5.88 7.31
N LEU A 149 5.30 -5.79 5.98
CA LEU A 149 4.27 -6.46 5.18
C LEU A 149 4.38 -7.99 5.23
N ARG A 150 5.60 -8.54 5.31
CA ARG A 150 5.81 -9.98 5.52
C ARG A 150 5.45 -10.43 6.93
N GLY A 151 5.62 -9.56 7.92
CA GLY A 151 5.38 -9.87 9.33
C GLY A 151 3.91 -9.87 9.75
N ASP A 152 3.04 -9.15 9.03
CA ASP A 152 1.62 -9.05 9.35
C ASP A 152 0.75 -9.00 8.08
N SER A 153 0.13 -10.12 7.73
CA SER A 153 -0.72 -10.24 6.55
C SER A 153 -2.06 -9.50 6.66
N ARG A 154 -2.38 -8.93 7.84
CA ARG A 154 -3.63 -8.21 8.12
C ARG A 154 -3.64 -6.78 7.61
N TYR A 155 -2.55 -6.30 7.01
CA TYR A 155 -2.57 -5.00 6.34
C TYR A 155 -3.44 -5.06 5.08
N GLY A 156 -4.52 -4.26 5.08
CA GLY A 156 -5.39 -4.06 3.91
C GLY A 156 -5.29 -2.67 3.30
N LEU A 157 -4.67 -1.73 4.01
CA LEU A 157 -4.31 -0.42 3.47
C LEU A 157 -2.90 -0.06 3.91
N VAL A 158 -2.05 0.29 2.95
CA VAL A 158 -0.70 0.79 3.18
C VAL A 158 -0.61 2.21 2.63
N VAL A 159 -0.18 3.14 3.47
CA VAL A 159 0.03 4.53 3.12
C VAL A 159 1.51 4.83 3.19
N ILE A 160 2.06 5.38 2.10
CA ILE A 160 3.43 5.87 2.03
C ILE A 160 3.36 7.37 1.78
N ASP A 161 3.51 8.17 2.83
CA ASP A 161 3.57 9.63 2.75
C ASP A 161 5.02 10.05 2.50
N GLY A 162 5.34 10.22 1.21
CA GLY A 162 6.68 10.56 0.72
C GLY A 162 7.35 9.47 -0.14
N VAL A 163 6.65 8.95 -1.17
CA VAL A 163 7.21 7.90 -2.06
C VAL A 163 8.56 8.27 -2.70
N ARG A 164 8.79 9.57 -2.93
CA ARG A 164 10.06 10.11 -3.46
C ARG A 164 11.25 9.71 -2.61
N ASP A 165 11.06 9.66 -1.29
CA ASP A 165 12.12 9.40 -0.33
C ASP A 165 12.51 7.91 -0.25
N LEU A 166 11.83 7.06 -1.02
CA LEU A 166 12.25 5.67 -1.24
C LEU A 166 13.36 5.55 -2.30
N LEU A 167 13.68 6.63 -3.02
CA LEU A 167 14.76 6.69 -4.01
C LEU A 167 15.97 7.44 -3.47
N ARG A 168 17.17 7.10 -3.96
CA ARG A 168 18.37 7.92 -3.76
C ARG A 168 18.40 9.07 -4.75
N ASP A 169 18.23 8.76 -6.03
CA ASP A 169 18.18 9.73 -7.12
C ASP A 169 16.87 9.63 -7.90
N ILE A 170 16.11 10.72 -7.86
CA ILE A 170 14.84 10.85 -8.58
C ILE A 170 14.99 10.88 -10.10
N ASN A 171 16.19 11.19 -10.59
CA ASN A 171 16.48 11.22 -12.03
C ASN A 171 17.05 9.89 -12.53
N ASN A 172 17.17 8.88 -11.65
CA ASN A 172 17.61 7.54 -12.04
C ASN A 172 16.39 6.69 -12.46
N PRO A 173 16.22 6.40 -13.76
CA PRO A 173 15.08 5.65 -14.25
C PRO A 173 15.07 4.19 -13.76
N SER A 174 16.23 3.59 -13.49
CA SER A 174 16.33 2.23 -12.95
C SER A 174 15.84 2.17 -11.50
N GLU A 175 16.21 3.13 -10.66
CA GLU A 175 15.69 3.21 -9.29
C GLU A 175 14.18 3.43 -9.28
N ALA A 176 13.67 4.29 -10.18
CA ALA A 176 12.23 4.51 -10.31
C ALA A 176 11.49 3.21 -10.70
N LEU A 177 12.04 2.43 -11.62
CA LEU A 177 11.50 1.14 -11.99
C LEU A 177 11.49 0.16 -10.81
N ASP A 178 12.56 0.13 -10.01
CA ASP A 178 12.64 -0.71 -8.81
C ASP A 178 11.55 -0.35 -7.80
N ILE A 179 11.30 0.94 -7.53
CA ILE A 179 10.21 1.36 -6.64
C ILE A 179 8.84 0.95 -7.18
N ILE A 180 8.60 1.11 -8.47
CA ILE A 180 7.33 0.68 -9.07
C ILE A 180 7.16 -0.85 -8.93
N ASN A 181 8.22 -1.62 -9.14
CA ASN A 181 8.19 -3.07 -8.92
C ASN A 181 7.94 -3.44 -7.46
N ASP A 182 8.54 -2.72 -6.51
CA ASP A 182 8.31 -2.92 -5.08
C ASP A 182 6.85 -2.61 -4.73
N LEU A 183 6.30 -1.49 -5.21
CA LEU A 183 4.89 -1.12 -5.00
C LEU A 183 3.94 -2.18 -5.58
N MET A 184 4.20 -2.68 -6.79
CA MET A 184 3.40 -3.74 -7.40
C MET A 184 3.47 -5.03 -6.57
N ARG A 185 4.65 -5.44 -6.12
CA ARG A 185 4.83 -6.63 -5.27
C ARG A 185 4.15 -6.50 -3.91
N TRP A 186 4.15 -5.29 -3.34
CA TRP A 186 3.51 -5.03 -2.05
C TRP A 186 1.99 -4.94 -2.15
N SER A 187 1.45 -4.53 -3.30
CA SER A 187 0.00 -4.44 -3.51
C SER A 187 -0.61 -5.75 -3.97
N SER A 188 0.16 -6.64 -4.61
CA SER A 188 -0.32 -7.90 -5.22
C SER A 188 -0.63 -9.01 -4.22
#